data_AF-A0A6P3HQ09-F1
#
_entry.id   AF-A0A6P3HQ09-F1
#
_cell.length_a   1.000
_cell.length_b   1.000
_cell.length_c   1.000
_cell.angle_alpha   90.00
_cell.angle_beta   90.00
_cell.angle_gamma   90.00
#
_symmetry.space_group_name_H-M   'P 1'
#
loop_
_entity.id
_entity.type
_entity.pdbx_description
1 polymer ?
#
loop_
_entity_poly.entity_id
_entity_poly.type
_entity_poly.pdbx_seq_one_letter_code
_entity_poly.pdbx_strand_id
1 'polypeptide(L)'
;MSSVPRVRRAPRPFPAPSQPHGPGFQGGRTPDPATCPFRNRLPAGLAPPFASQPCPAGSVDRLPGPLSGRPGPVIRPRSGSDPPGSFRGRRRRRLPFSPGRRSRAGQGRSRLRAASQARTAAGGGPACAALRNVSGAQYLGSGYTKAVYRVRLPGGAAVALKAVDFSGHDLGSCVREFGARRGCYRLAAHKLLKEMVLLERLRHPNVLQLYGYCYQDSEDIPDTLTTITELGAPVEMIQLLQTSWEDRFRICLSLGRLLHHLAHSPLGSVTLLDFRPRQFVLVDGELKVTDLDDARVEETPCTGNADCILEFPARNFTLPCSAQGWCEAMNEKRNLYNAYRFFFTYLLPHSAPPSLRPLLDSIVNATGELAWGVDETLAQLEKVLHLYRSGQYLQNSTAGSQAEYQRLPDSTIPQEDYRCWPSYHHGGCLLSVFNLAEAVDICENHAQCQAFVVTNQTTWTGRQLVFFKTGWSHVVPDPSKTTYVRASG
;
A
#
# COMPACT_ATOMS: atom_id res chain seq x y z
N MET A 1 6.12 -80.50 3.85
CA MET A 1 6.77 -79.71 4.91
C MET A 1 6.31 -78.27 4.77
N SER A 2 5.54 -77.74 5.70
CA SER A 2 4.91 -76.41 5.57
C SER A 2 5.82 -75.31 6.09
N SER A 3 6.11 -74.31 5.25
CA SER A 3 6.82 -73.08 5.62
C SER A 3 5.83 -71.92 5.80
N VAL A 4 5.68 -71.45 7.03
CA VAL A 4 4.78 -70.34 7.39
C VAL A 4 5.46 -68.99 7.11
N PRO A 5 4.86 -68.07 6.32
CA PRO A 5 5.38 -66.71 6.16
C PRO A 5 5.09 -65.85 7.40
N ARG A 6 6.10 -65.13 7.90
CA ARG A 6 5.95 -64.19 9.04
C ARG A 6 5.10 -62.97 8.67
N VAL A 7 3.98 -62.79 9.36
CA VAL A 7 3.20 -61.53 9.33
C VAL A 7 4.00 -60.40 9.98
N ARG A 8 4.28 -59.33 9.23
CA ARG A 8 4.82 -58.08 9.79
C ARG A 8 3.69 -57.30 10.49
N ARG A 9 3.85 -56.97 11.77
CA ARG A 9 2.91 -56.12 12.51
C ARG A 9 3.02 -54.67 12.03
N ALA A 10 1.87 -54.03 11.80
CA ALA A 10 1.78 -52.58 11.56
C ALA A 10 2.12 -51.79 12.84
N PRO A 11 2.72 -50.58 12.72
CA PRO A 11 2.95 -49.69 13.86
C PRO A 11 1.64 -49.14 14.41
N ARG A 12 1.57 -48.95 15.74
CA ARG A 12 0.42 -48.33 16.41
C ARG A 12 0.39 -46.81 16.16
N PRO A 13 -0.81 -46.19 16.02
CA PRO A 13 -0.92 -44.74 15.92
C PRO A 13 -0.56 -44.05 17.25
N PHE A 14 0.06 -42.87 17.15
CA PHE A 14 0.33 -41.99 18.29
C PHE A 14 -0.96 -41.31 18.78
N PRO A 15 -1.12 -41.05 20.09
CA PRO A 15 -2.28 -40.35 20.65
C PRO A 15 -2.27 -38.85 20.32
N ALA A 16 -3.47 -38.27 20.18
CA ALA A 16 -3.66 -36.84 19.92
C ALA A 16 -3.35 -35.98 21.17
N PRO A 17 -2.88 -34.72 21.00
CA PRO A 17 -2.64 -33.81 22.11
C PRO A 17 -3.94 -33.30 22.75
N SER A 18 -3.95 -33.25 24.08
CA SER A 18 -5.09 -32.82 24.91
C SER A 18 -5.24 -31.30 24.96
N GLN A 19 -6.50 -30.83 25.04
CA GLN A 19 -6.82 -29.41 25.26
C GLN A 19 -6.61 -29.02 26.73
N PRO A 20 -6.13 -27.78 27.02
CA PRO A 20 -6.08 -27.27 28.39
C PRO A 20 -7.45 -26.78 28.86
N HIS A 21 -7.91 -27.28 30.01
CA HIS A 21 -9.10 -26.79 30.69
C HIS A 21 -8.88 -25.39 31.28
N GLY A 22 -9.77 -24.45 30.98
CA GLY A 22 -9.91 -23.21 31.73
C GLY A 22 -10.88 -23.36 32.91
N PRO A 23 -10.64 -22.74 34.07
CA PRO A 23 -11.57 -22.77 35.19
C PRO A 23 -12.70 -21.76 34.98
N GLY A 24 -13.96 -22.21 35.06
CA GLY A 24 -15.12 -21.33 35.13
C GLY A 24 -15.65 -21.24 36.55
N PHE A 25 -16.02 -20.02 37.01
CA PHE A 25 -16.93 -19.86 38.15
C PHE A 25 -17.84 -18.63 38.02
N GLN A 26 -19.12 -18.92 37.81
CA GLN A 26 -20.37 -18.24 38.17
C GLN A 26 -20.37 -16.74 38.58
N GLY A 27 -21.25 -15.98 37.89
CA GLY A 27 -22.39 -15.32 38.53
C GLY A 27 -22.21 -13.93 39.17
N GLY A 28 -22.69 -12.87 38.50
CA GLY A 28 -22.73 -11.51 39.07
C GLY A 28 -23.57 -10.51 38.27
N ARG A 29 -24.78 -10.25 38.78
CA ARG A 29 -25.84 -9.30 38.38
C ARG A 29 -25.43 -8.01 37.62
N THR A 30 -26.27 -7.62 36.66
CA THR A 30 -26.41 -6.24 36.15
C THR A 30 -26.90 -5.26 37.22
N PRO A 31 -26.63 -3.96 37.06
CA PRO A 31 -27.75 -3.01 37.04
C PRO A 31 -27.66 -1.93 35.93
N ASP A 32 -28.83 -1.37 35.62
CA ASP A 32 -29.09 -0.32 34.61
C ASP A 32 -28.67 1.11 35.05
N PRO A 33 -28.68 2.10 34.12
CA PRO A 33 -28.08 3.42 34.36
C PRO A 33 -28.97 4.39 35.15
N ALA A 34 -28.34 5.30 35.92
CA ALA A 34 -29.01 6.34 36.70
C ALA A 34 -28.59 7.77 36.27
N THR A 35 -29.56 8.69 36.31
CA THR A 35 -29.49 10.08 35.81
C THR A 35 -29.23 11.14 36.88
N CYS A 36 -28.27 12.07 36.63
CA CYS A 36 -28.24 13.49 37.07
C CYS A 36 -28.29 13.80 38.61
N PRO A 37 -28.28 15.06 39.13
CA PRO A 37 -28.15 16.42 38.51
C PRO A 37 -27.19 17.44 39.23
N PHE A 38 -27.14 18.69 38.71
CA PHE A 38 -26.68 19.98 39.34
C PHE A 38 -25.15 20.19 39.62
N ARG A 39 -24.59 21.42 39.70
CA ARG A 39 -25.14 22.80 39.76
C ARG A 39 -24.19 23.88 39.17
N ASN A 40 -24.75 25.03 38.75
CA ASN A 40 -24.05 26.22 38.21
C ASN A 40 -23.12 26.94 39.20
N ARG A 41 -22.11 27.68 38.66
CA ARG A 41 -21.97 29.15 38.88
C ARG A 41 -21.00 29.85 37.91
N LEU A 42 -21.49 30.91 37.28
CA LEU A 42 -20.70 32.01 36.69
C LEU A 42 -20.27 33.00 37.80
N PRO A 43 -19.38 33.96 37.49
CA PRO A 43 -19.87 35.33 37.32
C PRO A 43 -19.39 36.01 36.03
N ALA A 44 -19.96 37.17 35.73
CA ALA A 44 -19.76 37.93 34.48
C ALA A 44 -19.36 39.39 34.76
N GLY A 45 -18.91 40.10 33.71
CA GLY A 45 -19.07 41.55 33.58
C GLY A 45 -17.83 42.36 33.23
N LEU A 46 -17.77 42.87 31.99
CA LEU A 46 -17.77 44.31 31.63
C LEU A 46 -17.16 44.57 30.23
N ALA A 47 -17.75 45.52 29.49
CA ALA A 47 -17.40 46.02 28.15
C ALA A 47 -18.25 47.30 27.88
N PRO A 48 -18.15 48.01 26.72
CA PRO A 48 -17.10 48.14 25.71
C PRO A 48 -16.53 49.59 25.83
N PRO A 49 -16.51 50.53 24.83
CA PRO A 49 -16.25 50.50 23.38
C PRO A 49 -15.17 51.52 22.89
N PHE A 50 -14.79 51.47 21.61
CA PHE A 50 -14.85 52.59 20.63
C PHE A 50 -14.52 52.08 19.20
N ALA A 51 -14.78 52.89 18.17
CA ALA A 51 -15.00 52.43 16.79
C ALA A 51 -14.01 53.02 15.75
N SER A 52 -13.81 52.32 14.61
CA SER A 52 -13.79 52.88 13.24
C SER A 52 -13.34 51.86 12.17
N GLN A 53 -13.98 51.86 10.99
CA GLN A 53 -13.41 51.32 9.74
C GLN A 53 -12.65 52.45 8.99
N PRO A 54 -11.73 52.12 8.08
CA PRO A 54 -12.12 52.13 6.65
C PRO A 54 -11.47 51.01 5.79
N CYS A 55 -12.10 50.69 4.65
CA CYS A 55 -11.45 49.94 3.55
C CYS A 55 -10.57 50.90 2.71
N PRO A 56 -9.54 50.39 1.99
CA PRO A 56 -9.78 50.12 0.56
C PRO A 56 -8.97 48.97 -0.10
N ALA A 57 -9.43 48.60 -1.31
CA ALA A 57 -8.66 48.07 -2.44
C ALA A 57 -7.90 46.73 -2.33
N GLY A 58 -8.62 45.67 -2.70
CA GLY A 58 -8.18 44.52 -3.53
C GLY A 58 -6.71 44.11 -3.58
N SER A 59 -6.40 42.99 -2.92
CA SER A 59 -5.20 42.18 -3.18
C SER A 59 -5.59 40.74 -3.53
N VAL A 60 -4.91 40.16 -4.51
CA VAL A 60 -5.11 38.78 -4.97
C VAL A 60 -4.81 37.80 -3.84
N ASP A 61 -5.71 36.85 -3.57
CA ASP A 61 -5.53 35.82 -2.54
C ASP A 61 -4.24 35.02 -2.81
N ARG A 62 -3.24 35.22 -1.95
CA ARG A 62 -2.08 34.34 -1.85
C ARG A 62 -2.48 33.04 -1.19
N LEU A 63 -1.91 31.93 -1.66
CA LEU A 63 -1.81 30.70 -0.87
C LEU A 63 -1.21 31.04 0.50
N PRO A 64 -1.82 30.58 1.62
CA PRO A 64 -1.32 30.92 2.95
C PRO A 64 0.06 30.32 3.17
N GLY A 65 0.97 31.16 3.70
CA GLY A 65 2.27 30.71 4.20
C GLY A 65 2.14 29.70 5.35
N PRO A 66 3.23 29.01 5.73
CA PRO A 66 3.18 27.90 6.67
C PRO A 66 2.64 28.34 8.03
N LEU A 67 1.49 27.78 8.42
CA LEU A 67 0.87 28.00 9.72
C LEU A 67 1.79 27.50 10.83
N SER A 68 2.41 28.45 11.56
CA SER A 68 3.22 28.18 12.75
C SER A 68 2.35 27.77 13.94
N GLY A 69 1.79 26.56 13.89
CA GLY A 69 1.07 25.96 15.00
C GLY A 69 2.01 25.62 16.16
N ARG A 70 1.76 26.17 17.35
CA ARG A 70 2.44 25.74 18.58
C ARG A 70 2.10 24.27 18.86
N PRO A 71 3.08 23.38 19.09
CA PRO A 71 2.79 22.00 19.43
C PRO A 71 2.15 21.89 20.83
N GLY A 72 1.08 21.09 20.92
CA GLY A 72 0.53 20.63 22.21
C GLY A 72 1.46 19.60 22.89
N PRO A 73 1.20 19.24 24.15
CA PRO A 73 2.10 18.41 24.95
C PRO A 73 2.24 16.99 24.40
N VAL A 74 3.47 16.59 24.09
CA VAL A 74 3.82 15.22 23.65
C VAL A 74 3.94 14.31 24.87
N ILE A 75 3.09 13.29 24.94
CA ILE A 75 3.20 12.21 25.95
C ILE A 75 4.40 11.31 25.57
N ARG A 76 5.41 11.23 26.45
CA ARG A 76 6.55 10.34 26.28
C ARG A 76 6.26 8.94 26.85
N PRO A 77 6.52 7.85 26.11
CA PRO A 77 6.62 6.51 26.70
C PRO A 77 7.80 6.43 27.69
N ARG A 78 7.63 5.71 28.80
CA ARG A 78 8.72 5.43 29.76
C ARG A 78 9.67 4.37 29.20
N SER A 79 10.97 4.60 29.34
CA SER A 79 12.03 3.62 29.07
C SER A 79 12.13 2.58 30.20
N GLY A 80 12.13 1.29 29.86
CA GLY A 80 12.35 0.18 30.78
C GLY A 80 13.64 -0.60 30.47
N SER A 81 14.59 -0.55 31.40
CA SER A 81 15.67 -1.51 31.71
C SER A 81 16.16 -2.52 30.66
N ASP A 82 17.44 -2.39 30.27
CA ASP A 82 18.27 -3.48 29.73
C ASP A 82 18.77 -4.45 30.84
N PRO A 83 19.10 -5.71 30.49
CA PRO A 83 20.09 -6.53 31.19
C PRO A 83 21.40 -6.71 30.36
N PRO A 84 22.56 -6.97 30.98
CA PRO A 84 23.87 -6.79 30.34
C PRO A 84 24.45 -8.05 29.67
N GLY A 85 25.22 -7.86 28.59
CA GLY A 85 26.00 -8.92 27.92
C GLY A 85 27.20 -8.36 27.14
N SER A 86 28.41 -8.55 27.67
CA SER A 86 29.69 -8.12 27.06
C SER A 86 29.96 -8.82 25.71
N PHE A 87 30.57 -8.12 24.74
CA PHE A 87 31.91 -8.50 24.23
C PHE A 87 32.58 -7.47 23.29
N ARG A 88 33.74 -6.99 23.73
CA ARG A 88 34.92 -6.44 23.01
C ARG A 88 34.74 -5.89 21.58
N GLY A 89 35.03 -4.60 21.41
CA GLY A 89 35.00 -3.92 20.11
C GLY A 89 36.22 -4.15 19.20
N ARG A 90 36.03 -3.86 17.91
CA ARG A 90 37.09 -3.55 16.95
C ARG A 90 36.79 -2.21 16.27
N ARG A 91 37.60 -1.18 16.56
CA ARG A 91 37.58 0.08 15.81
C ARG A 91 38.03 -0.18 14.36
N ARG A 92 37.12 -0.21 13.38
CA ARG A 92 37.51 -0.03 11.97
C ARG A 92 37.69 1.46 11.69
N ARG A 93 38.89 1.82 11.22
CA ARG A 93 39.30 3.21 10.95
C ARG A 93 38.53 3.76 9.74
N ARG A 94 38.08 5.02 9.83
CA ARG A 94 37.70 5.79 8.64
C ARG A 94 38.97 6.12 7.85
N LEU A 95 38.93 5.95 6.53
CA LEU A 95 40.01 6.39 5.63
C LEU A 95 39.96 7.92 5.45
N PRO A 96 41.09 8.63 5.52
CA PRO A 96 41.14 10.06 5.22
C PRO A 96 41.23 10.31 3.71
N PHE A 97 40.50 11.30 3.21
CA PHE A 97 40.74 11.92 1.90
C PHE A 97 42.03 12.75 1.97
N SER A 98 42.94 12.57 1.01
CA SER A 98 44.16 13.38 0.86
C SER A 98 44.10 14.23 -0.42
N PRO A 99 44.43 15.53 -0.39
CA PRO A 99 44.42 16.38 -1.58
C PRO A 99 45.74 16.28 -2.38
N GLY A 100 45.65 15.93 -3.67
CA GLY A 100 46.79 15.78 -4.60
C GLY A 100 47.00 17.00 -5.51
N ARG A 101 48.28 17.38 -5.69
CA ARG A 101 48.77 18.61 -6.35
C ARG A 101 48.39 18.83 -7.83
N ARG A 102 48.43 20.12 -8.21
CA ARG A 102 48.41 20.71 -9.57
C ARG A 102 49.45 20.11 -10.54
N SER A 103 49.14 20.10 -11.85
CA SER A 103 50.06 20.59 -12.90
C SER A 103 49.39 20.94 -14.25
N ARG A 104 49.74 22.14 -14.74
CA ARG A 104 49.81 22.68 -16.12
C ARG A 104 48.81 22.25 -17.23
N ALA A 105 47.91 23.20 -17.52
CA ALA A 105 47.76 23.90 -18.81
C ALA A 105 47.99 23.16 -20.15
N GLY A 106 46.90 23.01 -20.91
CA GLY A 106 46.87 22.93 -22.38
C GLY A 106 45.85 23.96 -22.92
N GLN A 107 46.15 24.64 -24.02
CA GLN A 107 45.34 25.76 -24.53
C GLN A 107 44.17 25.29 -25.42
N GLY A 108 43.02 25.96 -25.29
CA GLY A 108 41.83 25.69 -26.11
C GLY A 108 40.82 26.84 -26.06
N ARG A 109 41.19 28.02 -26.60
CA ARG A 109 40.27 29.15 -26.77
C ARG A 109 39.41 28.96 -28.03
N SER A 110 38.08 28.91 -27.92
CA SER A 110 37.16 29.46 -28.93
C SER A 110 35.70 29.42 -28.46
N ARG A 111 35.03 30.60 -28.42
CA ARG A 111 33.56 30.82 -28.56
C ARG A 111 32.63 30.16 -27.50
N LEU A 112 31.62 30.82 -26.92
CA LEU A 112 31.01 32.13 -27.17
C LEU A 112 30.82 32.94 -25.86
N ARG A 113 30.93 34.26 -25.97
CA ARG A 113 30.30 35.24 -25.05
C ARG A 113 29.18 35.93 -25.85
N ALA A 114 27.96 35.93 -25.33
CA ALA A 114 26.94 36.99 -25.43
C ALA A 114 25.50 36.42 -25.38
N ALA A 115 24.84 36.55 -24.23
CA ALA A 115 23.38 36.57 -24.08
C ALA A 115 22.98 37.05 -22.67
N SER A 116 23.54 38.18 -22.22
CA SER A 116 23.13 38.84 -20.99
C SER A 116 22.00 39.82 -21.28
N GLN A 117 20.75 39.37 -21.28
CA GLN A 117 19.58 40.25 -21.25
C GLN A 117 18.35 39.57 -20.64
N ALA A 118 17.71 40.30 -19.73
CA ALA A 118 16.43 40.11 -19.07
C ALA A 118 15.62 38.83 -19.37
N ARG A 119 15.54 37.94 -18.37
CA ARG A 119 14.31 37.21 -18.06
C ARG A 119 13.84 37.61 -16.67
N THR A 120 12.72 38.33 -16.61
CA THR A 120 11.89 38.41 -15.41
C THR A 120 11.40 36.99 -15.10
N ALA A 121 11.98 36.40 -14.06
CA ALA A 121 11.78 34.98 -13.74
C ALA A 121 10.40 34.75 -13.11
N ALA A 122 9.38 34.55 -13.95
CA ALA A 122 8.23 33.75 -13.54
C ALA A 122 8.69 32.28 -13.45
N GLY A 123 8.63 31.70 -12.25
CA GLY A 123 9.05 30.32 -11.98
C GLY A 123 8.49 29.33 -13.00
N GLY A 124 9.38 28.62 -13.69
CA GLY A 124 9.08 27.86 -14.90
C GLY A 124 8.98 26.36 -14.66
N GLY A 125 7.76 25.82 -14.70
CA GLY A 125 7.48 24.38 -14.73
C GLY A 125 6.15 24.12 -15.43
N PRO A 126 5.97 22.96 -16.08
CA PRO A 126 4.84 22.72 -16.98
C PRO A 126 3.46 22.78 -16.31
N ALA A 127 3.40 22.68 -14.97
CA ALA A 127 2.15 22.72 -14.21
C ALA A 127 1.99 23.96 -13.30
N CYS A 128 2.89 24.95 -13.37
CA CYS A 128 2.85 26.13 -12.48
C CYS A 128 1.55 26.94 -12.56
N ALA A 129 0.90 26.99 -13.72
CA ALA A 129 -0.38 27.69 -13.87
C ALA A 129 -1.52 27.00 -13.09
N ALA A 130 -1.54 25.66 -13.08
CA ALA A 130 -2.56 24.88 -12.38
C ALA A 130 -2.49 25.05 -10.85
N LEU A 131 -1.31 25.38 -10.31
CA LEU A 131 -1.10 25.63 -8.88
C LEU A 131 -1.54 27.03 -8.39
N ARG A 132 -1.84 27.97 -9.29
CA ARG A 132 -2.21 29.35 -8.88
C ARG A 132 -3.59 29.44 -8.23
N ASN A 133 -4.53 28.60 -8.66
CA ASN A 133 -5.93 28.61 -8.20
C ASN A 133 -6.32 27.26 -7.57
N VAL A 134 -5.43 26.64 -6.78
CA VAL A 134 -5.78 25.41 -6.03
C VAL A 134 -6.58 25.73 -4.78
N SER A 135 -7.52 24.85 -4.44
CA SER A 135 -8.38 24.99 -3.26
C SER A 135 -8.36 23.73 -2.40
N GLY A 136 -8.83 23.86 -1.14
CA GLY A 136 -8.97 22.73 -0.22
C GLY A 136 -7.65 22.06 0.13
N ALA A 137 -6.58 22.84 0.33
CA ALA A 137 -5.27 22.32 0.74
C ALA A 137 -5.35 21.66 2.12
N GLN A 138 -5.14 20.34 2.17
CA GLN A 138 -5.19 19.52 3.36
C GLN A 138 -3.86 18.78 3.51
N TYR A 139 -3.17 18.99 4.62
CA TYR A 139 -1.97 18.22 4.97
C TYR A 139 -2.32 16.73 5.15
N LEU A 140 -1.57 15.84 4.50
CA LEU A 140 -1.73 14.38 4.62
C LEU A 140 -0.67 13.75 5.51
N GLY A 141 0.55 14.29 5.51
CA GLY A 141 1.68 13.77 6.28
C GLY A 141 3.01 14.29 5.77
N SER A 142 4.08 14.02 6.52
CA SER A 142 5.46 14.25 6.09
C SER A 142 6.37 13.08 6.48
N GLY A 143 7.41 12.90 5.67
CA GLY A 143 8.50 11.97 5.91
C GLY A 143 9.75 12.69 6.42
N TYR A 144 10.91 12.07 6.24
CA TYR A 144 12.21 12.68 6.61
C TYR A 144 12.54 13.93 5.79
N THR A 145 12.12 13.97 4.52
CA THR A 145 12.49 15.02 3.56
C THR A 145 11.31 15.82 3.03
N LYS A 146 10.12 15.22 2.93
CA LYS A 146 9.01 15.72 2.09
C LYS A 146 7.73 15.85 2.89
N ALA A 147 6.97 16.91 2.66
CA ALA A 147 5.60 17.08 3.11
C ALA A 147 4.63 16.85 1.95
N VAL A 148 3.49 16.22 2.23
CA VAL A 148 2.47 15.85 1.25
C VAL A 148 1.14 16.51 1.60
N TYR A 149 0.54 17.18 0.61
CA TYR A 149 -0.73 17.88 0.73
C TYR A 149 -1.71 17.39 -0.33
N ARG A 150 -2.94 17.09 0.06
CA ARG A 150 -4.07 16.97 -0.87
C ARG A 150 -4.51 18.37 -1.27
N VAL A 151 -4.70 18.59 -2.57
CA VAL A 151 -5.35 19.81 -3.09
C VAL A 151 -6.38 19.44 -4.15
N ARG A 152 -7.29 20.36 -4.46
CA ARG A 152 -8.14 20.27 -5.65
C ARG A 152 -7.62 21.25 -6.71
N LEU A 153 -7.38 20.73 -7.91
CA LEU A 153 -7.08 21.55 -9.08
C LEU A 153 -8.34 22.30 -9.56
N PRO A 154 -8.21 23.36 -10.39
CA PRO A 154 -9.36 24.12 -10.91
C PRO A 154 -10.44 23.28 -11.62
N GLY A 155 -10.09 22.11 -12.17
CA GLY A 155 -11.03 21.15 -12.75
C GLY A 155 -11.67 20.17 -11.76
N GLY A 156 -11.60 20.41 -10.45
CA GLY A 156 -12.19 19.58 -9.39
C GLY A 156 -11.39 18.33 -9.01
N ALA A 157 -10.49 17.85 -9.87
CA ALA A 157 -9.61 16.71 -9.63
C ALA A 157 -8.77 16.88 -8.36
N ALA A 158 -8.78 15.87 -7.49
CA ALA A 158 -7.98 15.84 -6.28
C ALA A 158 -6.60 15.23 -6.57
N VAL A 159 -5.54 15.93 -6.18
CA VAL A 159 -4.14 15.52 -6.44
C VAL A 159 -3.30 15.66 -5.17
N ALA A 160 -2.15 14.98 -5.15
CA ALA A 160 -1.15 15.15 -4.10
C ALA A 160 -0.05 16.12 -4.56
N LEU A 161 0.25 17.12 -3.75
CA LEU A 161 1.44 17.97 -3.88
C LEU A 161 2.51 17.42 -2.94
N LYS A 162 3.71 17.16 -3.46
CA LYS A 162 4.89 16.84 -2.65
C LYS A 162 5.87 18.01 -2.74
N ALA A 163 6.29 18.53 -1.58
CA ALA A 163 7.28 19.59 -1.45
C ALA A 163 8.30 19.22 -0.37
N VAL A 164 9.46 19.89 -0.32
CA VAL A 164 10.42 19.71 0.78
C VAL A 164 9.78 20.16 2.10
N ASP A 165 9.83 19.31 3.13
CA ASP A 165 9.36 19.68 4.47
C ASP A 165 10.39 20.64 5.11
N PHE A 166 10.00 21.90 5.29
CA PHE A 166 10.84 22.92 5.92
C PHE A 166 11.05 22.69 7.43
N SER A 167 10.17 21.92 8.07
CA SER A 167 10.29 21.39 9.43
C SER A 167 10.88 19.97 9.46
N GLY A 168 11.15 19.38 8.30
CA GLY A 168 11.56 17.99 8.13
C GLY A 168 12.94 17.69 8.72
N HIS A 169 13.16 16.42 9.02
CA HIS A 169 14.39 15.94 9.65
C HIS A 169 15.64 16.27 8.82
N ASP A 170 15.62 16.03 7.51
CA ASP A 170 16.79 16.22 6.65
C ASP A 170 17.21 17.68 6.56
N LEU A 171 16.26 18.60 6.35
CA LEU A 171 16.54 20.03 6.31
C LEU A 171 17.00 20.53 7.69
N GLY A 172 16.28 20.16 8.75
CA GLY A 172 16.61 20.59 10.12
C GLY A 172 17.98 20.10 10.58
N SER A 173 18.35 18.84 10.28
CA SER A 173 19.65 18.28 10.63
C SER A 173 20.79 18.91 9.81
N CYS A 174 20.61 19.06 8.50
CA CYS A 174 21.62 19.75 7.67
C CYS A 174 21.83 21.21 8.10
N VAL A 175 20.76 21.95 8.44
CA VAL A 175 20.89 23.34 8.89
C VAL A 175 21.58 23.44 10.25
N ARG A 176 21.34 22.49 11.17
CA ARG A 176 22.08 22.41 12.45
C ARG A 176 23.57 22.12 12.26
N GLU A 177 23.94 21.31 11.28
CA GLU A 177 25.33 20.90 11.04
C GLU A 177 26.12 21.93 10.21
N PHE A 178 25.50 22.52 9.18
CA PHE A 178 26.19 23.34 8.18
C PHE A 178 25.73 24.81 8.12
N GLY A 179 24.65 25.21 8.82
CA GLY A 179 24.12 26.58 8.85
C GLY A 179 23.48 27.11 7.55
N ALA A 180 23.80 26.51 6.39
CA ALA A 180 23.44 27.03 5.07
C ALA A 180 22.04 26.59 4.59
N ARG A 181 20.97 27.23 5.08
CA ARG A 181 19.56 26.90 4.76
C ARG A 181 19.28 26.65 3.26
N ARG A 182 19.76 27.53 2.37
CA ARG A 182 19.60 27.38 0.89
C ARG A 182 20.37 26.18 0.32
N GLY A 183 21.55 25.87 0.86
CA GLY A 183 22.34 24.70 0.47
C GLY A 183 21.67 23.40 0.90
N CYS A 184 21.23 23.34 2.16
CA CYS A 184 20.49 22.22 2.72
C CYS A 184 19.16 21.97 2.00
N TYR A 185 18.45 23.04 1.60
CA TYR A 185 17.26 22.92 0.77
C TYR A 185 17.57 22.23 -0.56
N ARG A 186 18.64 22.61 -1.27
CA ARG A 186 19.04 21.98 -2.54
C ARG A 186 19.38 20.50 -2.38
N LEU A 187 20.00 20.11 -1.27
CA LEU A 187 20.28 18.71 -0.94
C LEU A 187 18.98 17.91 -0.70
N ALA A 188 18.02 18.47 0.04
CA ALA A 188 16.72 17.85 0.26
C ALA A 188 15.88 17.77 -1.04
N ALA A 189 15.87 18.84 -1.84
CA ALA A 189 15.17 18.90 -3.12
C ALA A 189 15.74 17.90 -4.15
N HIS A 190 17.01 17.51 -4.05
CA HIS A 190 17.59 16.48 -4.92
C HIS A 190 16.86 15.12 -4.82
N LYS A 191 16.33 14.76 -3.63
CA LYS A 191 15.49 13.56 -3.47
C LYS A 191 14.19 13.68 -4.27
N LEU A 192 13.49 14.81 -4.20
CA LEU A 192 12.28 15.07 -5.01
C LEU A 192 12.59 15.07 -6.51
N LEU A 193 13.71 15.66 -6.93
CA LEU A 193 14.14 15.66 -8.33
C LEU A 193 14.43 14.24 -8.84
N LYS A 194 15.11 13.41 -8.05
CA LYS A 194 15.38 12.02 -8.39
C LYS A 194 14.09 11.20 -8.48
N GLU A 195 13.19 11.33 -7.51
CA GLU A 195 11.87 10.70 -7.54
C GLU A 195 11.09 11.12 -8.79
N MET A 196 11.02 12.42 -9.09
CA MET A 196 10.34 12.97 -10.26
C MET A 196 10.85 12.38 -11.57
N VAL A 197 12.18 12.31 -11.75
CA VAL A 197 12.80 11.71 -12.95
C VAL A 197 12.48 10.21 -13.04
N LEU A 198 12.49 9.49 -11.91
CA LEU A 198 12.16 8.06 -11.90
C LEU A 198 10.67 7.81 -12.20
N LEU A 199 9.74 8.58 -11.63
CA LEU A 199 8.30 8.51 -11.95
C LEU A 199 8.04 8.85 -13.43
N GLU A 200 8.81 9.78 -14.02
CA GLU A 200 8.69 10.10 -15.44
C GLU A 200 9.19 8.99 -16.38
N ARG A 201 10.20 8.22 -15.96
CA ARG A 201 10.85 7.16 -16.76
C ARG A 201 10.28 5.76 -16.54
N LEU A 202 9.80 5.45 -15.35
CA LEU A 202 9.24 4.16 -14.95
C LEU A 202 7.70 4.18 -15.04
N ARG A 203 7.16 4.63 -16.18
CA ARG A 203 5.70 4.76 -16.38
C ARG A 203 5.07 3.38 -16.50
N HIS A 204 4.25 3.02 -15.53
CA HIS A 204 3.55 1.73 -15.45
C HIS A 204 2.27 1.90 -14.62
N PRO A 205 1.18 1.14 -14.86
CA PRO A 205 -0.07 1.27 -14.09
C PRO A 205 0.11 1.15 -12.57
N ASN A 206 1.13 0.42 -12.12
CA ASN A 206 1.47 0.21 -10.71
C ASN A 206 2.61 1.12 -10.20
N VAL A 207 2.94 2.19 -10.92
CA VAL A 207 3.79 3.31 -10.47
C VAL A 207 2.91 4.56 -10.41
N LEU A 208 3.05 5.38 -9.36
CA LEU A 208 2.21 6.56 -9.15
C LEU A 208 2.37 7.56 -10.30
N GLN A 209 1.26 8.07 -10.85
CA GLN A 209 1.35 9.01 -11.97
C GLN A 209 1.86 10.39 -11.52
N LEU A 210 2.94 10.87 -12.12
CA LEU A 210 3.38 12.26 -12.07
C LEU A 210 2.57 13.09 -13.10
N TYR A 211 1.88 14.14 -12.66
CA TYR A 211 1.19 15.08 -13.55
C TYR A 211 2.05 16.28 -13.94
N GLY A 212 3.02 16.64 -13.11
CA GLY A 212 3.98 17.69 -13.43
C GLY A 212 4.69 18.24 -12.20
N TYR A 213 5.36 19.36 -12.38
CA TYR A 213 6.07 20.07 -11.32
C TYR A 213 5.99 21.57 -11.53
N CYS A 214 6.35 22.31 -10.47
CA CYS A 214 6.50 23.75 -10.49
C CYS A 214 7.67 24.19 -9.62
N TYR A 215 8.33 25.26 -10.06
CA TYR A 215 9.26 26.05 -9.24
C TYR A 215 8.56 27.35 -8.82
N GLN A 216 8.54 27.63 -7.52
CA GLN A 216 7.98 28.86 -6.94
C GLN A 216 8.93 29.38 -5.86
N ASP A 217 9.06 30.70 -5.72
CA ASP A 217 9.84 31.26 -4.62
C ASP A 217 9.08 31.12 -3.29
N SER A 218 9.77 30.69 -2.24
CA SER A 218 9.24 30.57 -0.88
C SER A 218 10.09 31.40 0.07
N GLU A 219 9.58 32.59 0.44
CA GLU A 219 10.22 33.60 1.31
C GLU A 219 11.75 33.71 1.16
N ASP A 220 12.51 32.96 1.95
CA ASP A 220 13.97 32.97 1.99
C ASP A 220 14.66 32.23 0.82
N ILE A 221 13.96 31.35 0.11
CA ILE A 221 14.54 30.40 -0.85
C ILE A 221 13.87 30.56 -2.22
N PRO A 222 14.61 31.01 -3.26
CA PRO A 222 14.11 31.02 -4.62
C PRO A 222 14.09 29.61 -5.23
N ASP A 223 13.29 29.41 -6.27
CA ASP A 223 13.17 28.15 -7.02
C ASP A 223 12.82 26.92 -6.14
N THR A 224 11.82 27.03 -5.26
CA THR A 224 11.36 25.86 -4.50
C THR A 224 10.49 24.94 -5.36
N LEU A 225 10.86 23.66 -5.38
CA LEU A 225 10.22 22.60 -6.14
C LEU A 225 8.99 22.04 -5.40
N THR A 226 7.87 21.99 -6.11
CA THR A 226 6.69 21.20 -5.77
C THR A 226 6.37 20.26 -6.94
N THR A 227 6.19 18.97 -6.67
CA THR A 227 5.69 17.99 -7.65
C THR A 227 4.20 17.73 -7.44
N ILE A 228 3.50 17.42 -8.52
CA ILE A 228 2.06 17.14 -8.54
C ILE A 228 1.89 15.70 -9.00
N THR A 229 1.34 14.85 -8.14
CA THR A 229 1.10 13.43 -8.43
C THR A 229 -0.38 13.07 -8.26
N GLU A 230 -0.73 11.91 -8.79
CA GLU A 230 -1.93 11.17 -8.43
C GLU A 230 -2.07 11.06 -6.90
N LEU A 231 -3.31 11.10 -6.43
CA LEU A 231 -3.66 10.96 -5.02
C LEU A 231 -4.13 9.52 -4.76
N GLY A 232 -3.43 8.81 -3.87
CA GLY A 232 -3.82 7.47 -3.44
C GLY A 232 -4.03 7.37 -1.93
N ALA A 233 -4.76 6.34 -1.51
CA ALA A 233 -4.96 6.01 -0.10
C ALA A 233 -3.72 5.25 0.44
N PRO A 234 -3.20 5.57 1.64
CA PRO A 234 -2.10 4.81 2.24
C PRO A 234 -2.44 3.32 2.42
N VAL A 235 -1.47 2.44 2.18
CA VAL A 235 -1.66 0.99 2.43
C VAL A 235 -1.60 0.69 3.94
N GLU A 236 -2.74 0.28 4.50
CA GLU A 236 -2.85 -0.19 5.88
C GLU A 236 -3.15 -1.69 5.94
N MET A 237 -2.20 -2.49 6.45
CA MET A 237 -2.30 -3.96 6.44
C MET A 237 -3.53 -4.50 7.18
N ILE A 238 -3.96 -3.84 8.27
CA ILE A 238 -5.16 -4.24 9.03
C ILE A 238 -6.42 -4.06 8.17
N GLN A 239 -6.52 -2.96 7.41
CA GLN A 239 -7.63 -2.73 6.49
C GLN A 239 -7.61 -3.76 5.35
N LEU A 240 -6.44 -4.05 4.78
CA LEU A 240 -6.30 -5.06 3.72
C LEU A 240 -6.77 -6.44 4.18
N LEU A 241 -6.43 -6.87 5.40
CA LEU A 241 -6.87 -8.16 5.94
C LEU A 241 -8.38 -8.24 6.19
N GLN A 242 -9.10 -7.11 6.13
CA GLN A 242 -10.56 -7.03 6.25
C GLN A 242 -11.27 -6.95 4.89
N THR A 243 -10.56 -6.75 3.77
CA THR A 243 -11.15 -6.79 2.43
C THR A 243 -11.33 -8.22 1.90
N SER A 244 -12.07 -8.35 0.80
CA SER A 244 -12.27 -9.63 0.12
C SER A 244 -10.94 -10.27 -0.27
N TRP A 245 -10.92 -11.61 -0.41
CA TRP A 245 -9.75 -12.29 -0.95
C TRP A 245 -9.43 -11.82 -2.37
N GLU A 246 -10.45 -11.54 -3.18
CA GLU A 246 -10.33 -11.06 -4.55
C GLU A 246 -9.62 -9.69 -4.65
N ASP A 247 -9.89 -8.76 -3.72
CA ASP A 247 -9.20 -7.46 -3.66
C ASP A 247 -7.77 -7.61 -3.11
N ARG A 248 -7.54 -8.49 -2.13
CA ARG A 248 -6.19 -8.81 -1.64
C ARG A 248 -5.34 -9.47 -2.72
N PHE A 249 -5.92 -10.35 -3.51
CA PHE A 249 -5.28 -10.97 -4.67
C PHE A 249 -4.95 -9.92 -5.75
N ARG A 250 -5.85 -8.96 -6.01
CA ARG A 250 -5.59 -7.81 -6.89
C ARG A 250 -4.32 -7.07 -6.48
N ILE A 251 -4.18 -6.73 -5.20
CA ILE A 251 -3.01 -6.03 -4.64
C ILE A 251 -1.72 -6.83 -4.86
N CYS A 252 -1.74 -8.15 -4.66
CA CYS A 252 -0.59 -9.02 -4.93
C CYS A 252 -0.23 -9.07 -6.43
N LEU A 253 -1.24 -9.08 -7.30
CA LEU A 253 -1.05 -9.06 -8.75
C LEU A 253 -0.52 -7.71 -9.25
N SER A 254 -1.06 -6.59 -8.77
CA SER A 254 -0.52 -5.23 -8.95
C SER A 254 0.97 -5.17 -8.59
N LEU A 255 1.34 -5.79 -7.45
CA LEU A 255 2.72 -5.84 -6.99
C LEU A 255 3.59 -6.74 -7.88
N GLY A 256 3.12 -7.93 -8.28
CA GLY A 256 3.84 -8.81 -9.22
C GLY A 256 4.13 -8.12 -10.56
N ARG A 257 3.14 -7.43 -11.13
CA ARG A 257 3.28 -6.64 -12.37
C ARG A 257 4.27 -5.48 -12.20
N LEU A 258 4.21 -4.76 -11.08
CA LEU A 258 5.21 -3.74 -10.73
C LEU A 258 6.62 -4.33 -10.68
N LEU A 259 6.83 -5.45 -9.98
CA LEU A 259 8.16 -6.04 -9.85
C LEU A 259 8.72 -6.47 -11.20
N HIS A 260 7.90 -7.08 -12.05
CA HIS A 260 8.28 -7.47 -13.41
C HIS A 260 8.72 -6.25 -14.23
N HIS A 261 7.97 -5.14 -14.16
CA HIS A 261 8.35 -3.89 -14.82
C HIS A 261 9.66 -3.29 -14.27
N LEU A 262 9.91 -3.38 -12.96
CA LEU A 262 11.14 -2.87 -12.34
C LEU A 262 12.37 -3.71 -12.69
N ALA A 263 12.24 -5.03 -12.80
CA ALA A 263 13.32 -5.92 -13.26
C ALA A 263 13.67 -5.67 -14.73
N HIS A 264 12.65 -5.53 -15.58
CA HIS A 264 12.77 -5.29 -17.02
C HIS A 264 12.72 -3.81 -17.41
N SER A 265 13.14 -2.92 -16.51
CA SER A 265 13.05 -1.48 -16.73
C SER A 265 14.01 -1.00 -17.83
N PRO A 266 13.63 0.00 -18.66
CA PRO A 266 14.48 0.54 -19.71
C PRO A 266 15.71 1.30 -19.18
N LEU A 267 15.81 1.51 -17.87
CA LEU A 267 16.98 2.09 -17.22
C LEU A 267 17.99 1.01 -16.74
N GLY A 268 17.57 -0.27 -16.70
CA GLY A 268 18.21 -1.34 -15.94
C GLY A 268 17.33 -1.83 -14.78
N SER A 269 17.71 -2.96 -14.18
CA SER A 269 17.01 -3.65 -13.09
C SER A 269 16.94 -2.78 -11.82
N VAL A 270 15.74 -2.35 -11.43
CA VAL A 270 15.52 -1.38 -10.35
C VAL A 270 15.27 -2.07 -9.02
N THR A 271 16.08 -1.81 -7.98
CA THR A 271 15.78 -2.17 -6.59
C THR A 271 15.18 -1.01 -5.80
N LEU A 272 14.15 -1.33 -5.01
CA LEU A 272 13.55 -0.43 -4.04
C LEU A 272 14.23 -0.67 -2.68
N LEU A 273 15.17 0.21 -2.30
CA LEU A 273 15.88 0.06 -1.03
C LEU A 273 14.96 0.26 0.19
N ASP A 274 13.95 1.12 0.07
CA ASP A 274 12.90 1.30 1.08
C ASP A 274 11.61 0.55 0.72
N PHE A 275 11.69 -0.77 0.68
CA PHE A 275 10.51 -1.61 0.46
C PHE A 275 9.71 -1.79 1.76
N ARG A 276 8.73 -0.92 2.01
CA ARG A 276 7.79 -1.03 3.15
C ARG A 276 6.36 -0.74 2.69
N PRO A 277 5.31 -1.29 3.31
CA PRO A 277 3.92 -1.03 2.92
C PRO A 277 3.56 0.45 2.79
N ARG A 278 4.14 1.32 3.64
CA ARG A 278 3.93 2.78 3.60
C ARG A 278 4.45 3.48 2.33
N GLN A 279 5.33 2.84 1.56
CA GLN A 279 5.83 3.36 0.27
C GLN A 279 4.96 2.95 -0.93
N PHE A 280 3.79 2.38 -0.64
CA PHE A 280 2.74 2.07 -1.59
C PHE A 280 1.44 2.77 -1.20
N VAL A 281 0.64 3.08 -2.22
CA VAL A 281 -0.73 3.59 -2.08
C VAL A 281 -1.69 2.76 -2.92
N LEU A 282 -2.97 2.79 -2.57
CA LEU A 282 -4.05 2.27 -3.41
C LEU A 282 -4.66 3.41 -4.22
N VAL A 283 -4.89 3.17 -5.51
CA VAL A 283 -5.72 4.01 -6.39
C VAL A 283 -6.65 3.08 -7.16
N ASP A 284 -7.97 3.29 -7.03
CA ASP A 284 -9.01 2.48 -7.68
C ASP A 284 -8.87 0.96 -7.49
N GLY A 285 -8.31 0.56 -6.34
CA GLY A 285 -8.02 -0.82 -5.94
C GLY A 285 -6.71 -1.41 -6.47
N GLU A 286 -5.96 -0.70 -7.32
CA GLU A 286 -4.59 -1.07 -7.70
C GLU A 286 -3.58 -0.58 -6.66
N LEU A 287 -2.61 -1.44 -6.32
CA LEU A 287 -1.42 -1.00 -5.58
C LEU A 287 -0.45 -0.28 -6.52
N LYS A 288 0.06 0.87 -6.08
CA LYS A 288 1.08 1.68 -6.78
C LYS A 288 2.23 2.07 -5.86
N VAL A 289 3.48 2.03 -6.33
CA VAL A 289 4.63 2.60 -5.60
C VAL A 289 4.63 4.13 -5.72
N THR A 290 4.83 4.82 -4.58
CA THR A 290 4.80 6.29 -4.49
C THR A 290 6.16 6.93 -4.22
N ASP A 291 7.08 6.22 -3.55
CA ASP A 291 8.37 6.77 -3.12
C ASP A 291 9.53 6.05 -3.83
N LEU A 292 10.26 6.78 -4.67
CA LEU A 292 11.34 6.25 -5.52
C LEU A 292 12.69 6.97 -5.32
N ASP A 293 12.78 7.92 -4.39
CA ASP A 293 14.02 8.69 -4.18
C ASP A 293 15.20 7.83 -3.68
N ASP A 294 14.95 6.73 -2.97
CA ASP A 294 15.97 5.78 -2.53
C ASP A 294 16.19 4.59 -3.49
N ALA A 295 15.49 4.53 -4.63
CA ALA A 295 15.68 3.44 -5.60
C ALA A 295 17.09 3.42 -6.25
N ARG A 296 17.58 2.24 -6.65
CA ARG A 296 18.83 2.04 -7.41
C ARG A 296 18.54 1.24 -8.67
N VAL A 297 19.36 1.43 -9.70
CA VAL A 297 19.16 0.88 -11.06
C VAL A 297 20.35 0.00 -11.50
N GLU A 298 21.50 0.18 -10.86
CA GLU A 298 22.70 -0.63 -11.07
C GLU A 298 22.62 -1.90 -10.20
N GLU A 299 23.00 -3.06 -10.76
CA GLU A 299 23.20 -4.28 -9.98
C GLU A 299 24.47 -4.15 -9.10
N THR A 300 24.59 -5.02 -8.10
CA THR A 300 25.75 -4.96 -7.19
C THR A 300 26.98 -5.59 -7.84
N PRO A 301 28.15 -4.89 -7.90
CA PRO A 301 29.36 -5.47 -8.44
C PRO A 301 29.97 -6.51 -7.49
N CYS A 302 30.61 -7.54 -8.03
CA CYS A 302 31.17 -8.66 -7.29
C CYS A 302 32.46 -9.20 -7.90
N THR A 303 33.24 -9.87 -7.06
CA THR A 303 34.42 -10.67 -7.44
C THR A 303 34.15 -12.18 -7.31
N GLY A 304 33.16 -12.56 -6.49
CA GLY A 304 32.63 -13.91 -6.42
C GLY A 304 31.33 -13.95 -5.60
N ASN A 305 30.70 -15.12 -5.52
CA ASN A 305 29.37 -15.29 -4.90
C ASN A 305 29.29 -14.82 -3.43
N ALA A 306 30.42 -14.78 -2.71
CA ALA A 306 30.50 -14.28 -1.34
C ALA A 306 30.19 -12.78 -1.21
N ASP A 307 30.30 -12.00 -2.28
CA ASP A 307 29.92 -10.59 -2.33
C ASP A 307 28.40 -10.41 -2.55
N CYS A 308 27.72 -11.44 -3.05
CA CYS A 308 26.34 -11.42 -3.52
C CYS A 308 25.34 -11.94 -2.48
N ILE A 309 25.41 -11.40 -1.26
CA ILE A 309 24.57 -11.82 -0.14
C ILE A 309 23.36 -10.88 0.02
N LEU A 310 22.16 -11.44 -0.09
CA LEU A 310 20.91 -10.80 0.34
C LEU A 310 20.64 -11.15 1.81
N GLU A 311 20.86 -10.19 2.70
CA GLU A 311 20.56 -10.33 4.13
C GLU A 311 19.13 -9.85 4.44
N PHE A 312 18.36 -10.67 5.15
CA PHE A 312 17.06 -10.29 5.71
C PHE A 312 16.94 -10.79 7.17
N PRO A 313 16.10 -10.16 8.02
CA PRO A 313 16.05 -10.47 9.46
C PRO A 313 15.76 -11.92 9.87
N ALA A 314 15.29 -12.77 8.94
CA ALA A 314 14.94 -14.16 9.21
C ALA A 314 15.62 -15.18 8.27
N ARG A 315 16.27 -14.75 7.18
CA ARG A 315 16.87 -15.62 6.17
C ARG A 315 17.87 -14.83 5.34
N ASN A 316 19.00 -15.45 5.00
CA ASN A 316 19.96 -14.91 4.05
C ASN A 316 19.98 -15.78 2.79
N PHE A 317 20.31 -15.16 1.65
CA PHE A 317 20.47 -15.85 0.37
C PHE A 317 21.79 -15.43 -0.28
N THR A 318 22.49 -16.40 -0.88
CA THR A 318 23.71 -16.14 -1.65
C THR A 318 23.38 -16.34 -3.12
N LEU A 319 23.59 -15.31 -3.93
CA LEU A 319 23.36 -15.34 -5.38
C LEU A 319 24.69 -15.61 -6.13
N PRO A 320 24.64 -16.14 -7.36
CA PRO A 320 25.82 -16.24 -8.19
C PRO A 320 26.34 -14.86 -8.62
N CYS A 321 27.67 -14.76 -8.72
CA CYS A 321 28.36 -13.65 -9.35
C CYS A 321 28.60 -14.00 -10.82
N SER A 322 28.09 -13.17 -11.73
CA SER A 322 28.25 -13.36 -13.18
C SER A 322 29.70 -13.19 -13.62
N ALA A 323 30.04 -13.76 -14.78
CA ALA A 323 31.37 -13.60 -15.40
C ALA A 323 31.73 -12.13 -15.72
N GLN A 324 30.74 -11.24 -15.78
CA GLN A 324 30.89 -9.80 -16.00
C GLN A 324 31.15 -9.01 -14.70
N GLY A 325 31.19 -9.68 -13.54
CA GLY A 325 31.45 -9.06 -12.24
C GLY A 325 30.23 -8.41 -11.58
N TRP A 326 29.02 -8.92 -11.84
CA TRP A 326 27.77 -8.44 -11.25
C TRP A 326 26.96 -9.57 -10.59
N CYS A 327 26.35 -9.30 -9.44
CA CYS A 327 25.47 -10.26 -8.77
C CYS A 327 24.20 -10.47 -9.60
N GLU A 328 23.92 -11.72 -9.97
CA GLU A 328 22.83 -12.02 -10.91
C GLU A 328 21.45 -11.77 -10.28
N ALA A 329 20.65 -10.92 -10.92
CA ALA A 329 19.28 -10.54 -10.54
C ALA A 329 19.13 -10.07 -9.06
N MET A 330 20.18 -9.50 -8.46
CA MET A 330 20.17 -9.15 -7.03
C MET A 330 19.11 -8.09 -6.69
N ASN A 331 18.89 -7.12 -7.57
CA ASN A 331 17.87 -6.09 -7.41
C ASN A 331 16.45 -6.66 -7.47
N GLU A 332 16.16 -7.52 -8.45
CA GLU A 332 14.88 -8.24 -8.58
C GLU A 332 14.62 -9.12 -7.35
N LYS A 333 15.56 -10.00 -7.02
CA LYS A 333 15.46 -10.96 -5.90
C LYS A 333 15.25 -10.25 -4.56
N ARG A 334 15.89 -9.08 -4.35
CA ARG A 334 15.63 -8.22 -3.18
C ARG A 334 14.19 -7.72 -3.12
N ASN A 335 13.66 -7.21 -4.24
CA ASN A 335 12.28 -6.73 -4.29
C ASN A 335 11.27 -7.88 -4.10
N LEU A 336 11.53 -9.03 -4.72
CA LEU A 336 10.66 -10.21 -4.70
C LEU A 336 10.52 -10.79 -3.30
N TYR A 337 11.62 -10.95 -2.56
CA TYR A 337 11.56 -11.41 -1.17
C TYR A 337 10.84 -10.40 -0.25
N ASN A 338 11.01 -9.10 -0.49
CA ASN A 338 10.28 -8.09 0.26
C ASN A 338 8.77 -8.11 -0.06
N ALA A 339 8.37 -8.34 -1.31
CA ALA A 339 6.96 -8.58 -1.66
C ALA A 339 6.38 -9.81 -0.97
N TYR A 340 7.13 -10.92 -0.94
CA TYR A 340 6.78 -12.11 -0.16
C TYR A 340 6.55 -11.77 1.32
N ARG A 341 7.56 -11.14 1.95
CA ARG A 341 7.63 -10.85 3.39
C ARG A 341 6.56 -9.87 3.85
N PHE A 342 6.24 -8.85 3.07
CA PHE A 342 5.31 -7.79 3.47
C PHE A 342 3.89 -7.98 2.94
N PHE A 343 3.68 -8.73 1.85
CA PHE A 343 2.39 -8.85 1.20
C PHE A 343 1.97 -10.31 1.00
N PHE A 344 2.70 -11.10 0.20
CA PHE A 344 2.17 -12.38 -0.30
C PHE A 344 1.87 -13.38 0.83
N THR A 345 2.72 -13.47 1.85
CA THR A 345 2.52 -14.36 3.00
C THR A 345 1.21 -14.07 3.78
N TYR A 346 0.75 -12.82 3.82
CA TYR A 346 -0.46 -12.39 4.54
C TYR A 346 -1.69 -12.29 3.64
N LEU A 347 -1.52 -11.93 2.38
CA LEU A 347 -2.63 -11.56 1.51
C LEU A 347 -3.11 -12.70 0.61
N LEU A 348 -2.23 -13.61 0.18
CA LEU A 348 -2.60 -14.69 -0.75
C LEU A 348 -3.36 -15.87 -0.10
N PRO A 349 -2.92 -16.49 1.03
CA PRO A 349 -3.52 -17.76 1.47
C PRO A 349 -4.82 -17.59 2.28
N HIS A 350 -4.92 -16.50 3.05
CA HIS A 350 -6.02 -16.30 3.99
C HIS A 350 -7.37 -16.16 3.28
N SER A 351 -8.34 -17.01 3.65
CA SER A 351 -9.67 -17.12 3.03
C SER A 351 -9.69 -17.32 1.51
N ALA A 352 -8.62 -17.87 0.93
CA ALA A 352 -8.59 -18.21 -0.49
C ALA A 352 -9.53 -19.38 -0.84
N PRO A 353 -10.12 -19.42 -2.05
CA PRO A 353 -10.90 -20.55 -2.56
C PRO A 353 -10.11 -21.86 -2.40
N PRO A 354 -10.70 -22.93 -1.81
CA PRO A 354 -9.95 -24.14 -1.45
C PRO A 354 -9.17 -24.79 -2.60
N SER A 355 -9.74 -24.82 -3.80
CA SER A 355 -9.11 -25.37 -5.00
C SER A 355 -7.92 -24.56 -5.54
N LEU A 356 -7.81 -23.27 -5.20
CA LEU A 356 -6.68 -22.42 -5.58
C LEU A 356 -5.53 -22.46 -4.56
N ARG A 357 -5.78 -22.92 -3.33
CA ARG A 357 -4.77 -22.92 -2.24
C ARG A 357 -3.45 -23.61 -2.61
N PRO A 358 -3.41 -24.81 -3.22
CA PRO A 358 -2.13 -25.46 -3.55
C PRO A 358 -1.24 -24.62 -4.48
N LEU A 359 -1.86 -23.88 -5.41
CA LEU A 359 -1.13 -22.99 -6.32
C LEU A 359 -0.65 -21.72 -5.60
N LEU A 360 -1.48 -21.14 -4.73
CA LEU A 360 -1.13 -19.98 -3.91
C LEU A 360 0.00 -20.31 -2.92
N ASP A 361 -0.07 -21.47 -2.26
CA ASP A 361 0.97 -21.95 -1.35
C ASP A 361 2.28 -22.20 -2.11
N SER A 362 2.23 -22.71 -3.35
CA SER A 362 3.42 -22.82 -4.20
C SER A 362 4.03 -21.46 -4.54
N ILE A 363 3.22 -20.44 -4.83
CA ILE A 363 3.68 -19.07 -5.08
C ILE A 363 4.34 -18.48 -3.83
N VAL A 364 3.69 -18.59 -2.68
CA VAL A 364 4.20 -18.07 -1.39
C VAL A 364 5.50 -18.77 -0.99
N ASN A 365 5.57 -20.09 -1.12
CA ASN A 365 6.78 -20.83 -0.79
C ASN A 365 7.93 -20.49 -1.76
N ALA A 366 7.72 -20.60 -3.07
CA ALA A 366 8.78 -20.38 -4.05
C ALA A 366 9.33 -18.94 -4.05
N THR A 367 8.49 -17.94 -3.72
CA THR A 367 8.95 -16.56 -3.50
C THR A 367 9.68 -16.37 -2.16
N GLY A 368 9.21 -17.02 -1.08
CA GLY A 368 9.88 -17.03 0.23
C GLY A 368 11.18 -17.84 0.29
N GLU A 369 11.41 -18.71 -0.69
CA GLU A 369 12.65 -19.44 -0.92
C GLU A 369 13.54 -18.80 -1.99
N LEU A 370 13.06 -17.78 -2.69
CA LEU A 370 13.66 -17.20 -3.90
C LEU A 370 13.99 -18.22 -5.01
N ALA A 371 13.32 -19.38 -4.99
CA ALA A 371 13.41 -20.42 -6.00
C ALA A 371 12.90 -19.95 -7.37
N TRP A 372 11.92 -19.05 -7.39
CA TRP A 372 11.43 -18.41 -8.61
C TRP A 372 12.00 -17.01 -8.81
N GLY A 373 12.10 -16.59 -10.07
CA GLY A 373 12.26 -15.19 -10.45
C GLY A 373 10.91 -14.48 -10.53
N VAL A 374 10.94 -13.21 -10.91
CA VAL A 374 9.75 -12.37 -11.05
C VAL A 374 8.84 -12.82 -12.19
N ASP A 375 9.41 -13.33 -13.29
CA ASP A 375 8.65 -13.80 -14.46
C ASP A 375 7.77 -15.00 -14.11
N GLU A 376 8.37 -16.03 -13.52
CA GLU A 376 7.65 -17.23 -13.07
C GLU A 376 6.62 -16.88 -11.98
N THR A 377 6.98 -15.98 -11.05
CA THR A 377 6.04 -15.51 -10.02
C THR A 377 4.83 -14.81 -10.65
N LEU A 378 5.04 -13.91 -11.60
CA LEU A 378 3.96 -13.22 -12.29
C LEU A 378 3.14 -14.19 -13.16
N ALA A 379 3.77 -15.12 -13.87
CA ALA A 379 3.09 -16.13 -14.66
C ALA A 379 2.14 -16.99 -13.82
N GLN A 380 2.56 -17.42 -12.62
CA GLN A 380 1.69 -18.19 -11.72
C GLN A 380 0.59 -17.31 -11.08
N LEU A 381 0.84 -16.02 -10.83
CA LEU A 381 -0.21 -15.08 -10.39
C LEU A 381 -1.25 -14.86 -11.52
N GLU A 382 -0.85 -14.62 -12.76
CA GLU A 382 -1.76 -14.48 -13.91
C GLU A 382 -2.53 -15.80 -14.16
N LYS A 383 -1.92 -16.96 -13.91
CA LYS A 383 -2.60 -18.26 -13.94
C LYS A 383 -3.68 -18.38 -12.86
N VAL A 384 -3.44 -17.92 -11.63
CA VAL A 384 -4.48 -17.83 -10.59
C VAL A 384 -5.62 -16.92 -11.05
N LEU A 385 -5.31 -15.74 -11.62
CA LEU A 385 -6.33 -14.84 -12.16
C LEU A 385 -7.15 -15.53 -13.26
N HIS A 386 -6.50 -16.21 -14.21
CA HIS A 386 -7.18 -16.92 -15.29
C HIS A 386 -8.13 -17.99 -14.74
N LEU A 387 -7.67 -18.84 -13.82
CA LEU A 387 -8.49 -19.89 -13.21
C LEU A 387 -9.69 -19.30 -12.45
N TYR A 388 -9.47 -18.25 -11.65
CA TYR A 388 -10.52 -17.60 -10.86
C TYR A 388 -11.56 -16.87 -11.72
N ARG A 389 -11.10 -16.15 -12.75
CA ARG A 389 -11.95 -15.37 -13.66
C ARG A 389 -12.74 -16.24 -14.65
N SER A 390 -12.20 -17.40 -15.05
CA SER A 390 -12.88 -18.33 -15.96
C SER A 390 -13.75 -19.37 -15.24
N GLY A 391 -13.78 -19.37 -13.91
CA GLY A 391 -14.51 -20.36 -13.11
C GLY A 391 -13.93 -21.78 -13.14
N GLN A 392 -12.78 -22.01 -13.80
CA GLN A 392 -12.16 -23.34 -13.88
C GLN A 392 -11.80 -23.93 -12.50
N TYR A 393 -11.58 -23.08 -11.49
CA TYR A 393 -11.35 -23.51 -10.11
C TYR A 393 -12.57 -24.20 -9.45
N LEU A 394 -13.77 -24.12 -10.06
CA LEU A 394 -15.02 -24.72 -9.58
C LEU A 394 -15.30 -26.11 -10.18
N GLN A 395 -14.47 -26.63 -11.10
CA GLN A 395 -14.76 -27.86 -11.85
C GLN A 395 -14.96 -29.13 -10.98
N ASN A 396 -14.47 -29.13 -9.73
CA ASN A 396 -14.68 -30.23 -8.78
C ASN A 396 -15.82 -29.96 -7.77
N SER A 397 -16.46 -28.79 -7.81
CA SER A 397 -17.55 -28.41 -6.89
C SER A 397 -18.91 -28.95 -7.33
N THR A 398 -19.03 -29.56 -8.51
CA THR A 398 -20.29 -30.10 -9.06
C THR A 398 -20.77 -31.39 -8.37
N ALA A 399 -20.63 -31.49 -7.05
CA ALA A 399 -21.43 -32.38 -6.24
C ALA A 399 -22.85 -31.79 -6.22
N GLY A 400 -23.75 -32.39 -7.02
CA GLY A 400 -25.00 -31.74 -7.43
C GLY A 400 -25.84 -31.17 -6.28
N SER A 401 -26.22 -29.90 -6.44
CA SER A 401 -27.21 -29.18 -5.62
C SER A 401 -28.40 -30.07 -5.29
N GLN A 402 -28.75 -30.17 -4.01
CA GLN A 402 -29.87 -30.99 -3.55
C GLN A 402 -31.19 -30.22 -3.53
N ALA A 403 -31.16 -28.88 -3.51
CA ALA A 403 -32.34 -28.05 -3.51
C ALA A 403 -32.62 -27.42 -4.89
N GLU A 404 -33.90 -27.39 -5.27
CA GLU A 404 -34.37 -26.58 -6.38
C GLU A 404 -34.49 -25.10 -5.94
N TYR A 405 -34.21 -24.17 -6.85
CA TYR A 405 -34.31 -22.73 -6.59
C TYR A 405 -35.25 -22.08 -7.60
N GLN A 406 -36.34 -21.48 -7.11
CA GLN A 406 -37.28 -20.74 -7.93
C GLN A 406 -36.72 -19.35 -8.26
N ARG A 407 -36.64 -19.04 -9.55
CA ARG A 407 -36.21 -17.72 -10.06
C ARG A 407 -37.38 -16.74 -10.08
N LEU A 408 -37.19 -15.59 -9.43
CA LEU A 408 -38.07 -14.43 -9.44
C LEU A 408 -37.35 -13.27 -10.17
N PRO A 409 -37.70 -12.99 -11.45
CA PRO A 409 -37.11 -11.87 -12.19
C PRO A 409 -37.60 -10.53 -11.65
N ASP A 410 -36.83 -9.47 -11.94
CA ASP A 410 -37.16 -8.07 -11.63
C ASP A 410 -37.58 -7.85 -10.17
N SER A 411 -36.88 -8.50 -9.24
CA SER A 411 -37.24 -8.53 -7.83
C SER A 411 -36.04 -8.58 -6.88
N THR A 412 -36.24 -8.05 -5.67
CA THR A 412 -35.26 -8.04 -4.59
C THR A 412 -35.92 -8.30 -3.23
N ILE A 413 -35.11 -8.70 -2.24
CA ILE A 413 -35.49 -8.77 -0.83
C ILE A 413 -34.72 -7.65 -0.11
N PRO A 414 -35.36 -6.54 0.31
CA PRO A 414 -34.65 -5.39 0.92
C PRO A 414 -34.16 -5.64 2.35
N GLN A 415 -34.77 -6.58 3.07
CA GLN A 415 -34.43 -6.94 4.45
C GLN A 415 -33.82 -8.35 4.49
N GLU A 416 -33.90 -9.04 5.63
CA GLU A 416 -33.51 -10.45 5.79
C GLU A 416 -32.02 -10.72 5.46
N ASP A 417 -31.17 -9.72 5.62
CA ASP A 417 -29.71 -9.88 5.54
C ASP A 417 -29.16 -10.55 6.81
N TYR A 418 -28.36 -11.61 6.64
CA TYR A 418 -27.44 -12.08 7.66
C TYR A 418 -26.01 -11.59 7.38
N ARG A 419 -25.13 -11.62 8.38
CA ARG A 419 -23.70 -11.31 8.18
C ARG A 419 -22.92 -12.57 7.85
N CYS A 420 -22.03 -12.47 6.87
CA CYS A 420 -20.98 -13.46 6.60
C CYS A 420 -19.63 -12.74 6.52
N TRP A 421 -18.52 -13.47 6.62
CA TRP A 421 -17.19 -12.89 6.60
C TRP A 421 -16.20 -13.72 5.77
N PRO A 422 -15.36 -13.10 4.91
CA PRO A 422 -15.38 -11.68 4.54
C PRO A 422 -16.58 -11.35 3.65
N SER A 423 -16.99 -10.08 3.57
CA SER A 423 -18.09 -9.64 2.70
C SER A 423 -17.83 -8.23 2.15
N TYR A 424 -18.34 -7.96 0.95
CA TYR A 424 -18.31 -6.63 0.31
C TYR A 424 -19.25 -5.61 0.96
N HIS A 425 -20.12 -6.02 1.89
CA HIS A 425 -21.04 -5.13 2.59
C HIS A 425 -20.97 -5.34 4.11
N HIS A 426 -20.83 -4.25 4.88
CA HIS A 426 -20.69 -4.34 6.33
C HIS A 426 -21.99 -4.76 7.05
N GLY A 427 -23.15 -4.50 6.43
CA GLY A 427 -24.46 -4.76 7.03
C GLY A 427 -25.06 -6.14 6.75
N GLY A 428 -24.57 -6.87 5.75
CA GLY A 428 -25.21 -8.08 5.22
C GLY A 428 -24.30 -8.85 4.26
N CYS A 429 -24.64 -10.11 3.98
CA CYS A 429 -23.79 -11.04 3.25
C CYS A 429 -23.80 -10.77 1.74
N LEU A 430 -22.95 -9.86 1.29
CA LEU A 430 -22.65 -9.61 -0.13
C LEU A 430 -21.34 -10.31 -0.53
N LEU A 431 -21.40 -11.25 -1.48
CA LEU A 431 -20.25 -12.02 -1.98
C LEU A 431 -20.18 -12.00 -3.51
N SER A 432 -18.98 -12.24 -4.07
CA SER A 432 -18.77 -12.34 -5.51
C SER A 432 -18.86 -13.79 -6.00
N VAL A 433 -19.67 -14.05 -7.02
CA VAL A 433 -19.87 -15.39 -7.63
C VAL A 433 -19.55 -15.36 -9.12
N PHE A 434 -19.02 -16.47 -9.63
CA PHE A 434 -18.78 -16.68 -11.05
C PHE A 434 -20.08 -16.90 -11.83
N ASN A 435 -20.97 -17.74 -11.29
CA ASN A 435 -22.21 -18.14 -11.94
C ASN A 435 -23.30 -18.50 -10.90
N LEU A 436 -24.48 -18.89 -11.39
CA LEU A 436 -25.61 -19.28 -10.56
C LEU A 436 -25.33 -20.54 -9.70
N ALA A 437 -24.54 -21.49 -10.22
CA ALA A 437 -24.19 -22.70 -9.47
C ALA A 437 -23.35 -22.36 -8.22
N GLU A 438 -22.33 -21.51 -8.34
CA GLU A 438 -21.56 -21.08 -7.17
C GLU A 438 -22.41 -20.30 -6.15
N ALA A 439 -23.42 -19.54 -6.59
CA ALA A 439 -24.37 -18.90 -5.68
C ALA A 439 -25.25 -19.92 -4.93
N VAL A 440 -25.70 -20.96 -5.62
CA VAL A 440 -26.43 -22.08 -4.99
C VAL A 440 -25.53 -22.80 -3.99
N ASP A 441 -24.31 -23.18 -4.39
CA ASP A 441 -23.34 -23.87 -3.52
C ASP A 441 -23.04 -23.06 -2.24
N ILE A 442 -22.83 -21.74 -2.35
CA ILE A 442 -22.61 -20.88 -1.18
C ILE A 442 -23.85 -20.81 -0.29
N CYS A 443 -25.06 -20.74 -0.86
CA CYS A 443 -26.29 -20.70 -0.08
C CYS A 443 -26.54 -22.04 0.63
N GLU A 444 -26.35 -23.19 -0.04
CA GLU A 444 -26.49 -24.51 0.59
C GLU A 444 -25.47 -24.73 1.73
N ASN A 445 -24.25 -24.21 1.61
CA ASN A 445 -23.23 -24.27 2.66
C ASN A 445 -23.48 -23.28 3.83
N HIS A 446 -24.32 -22.27 3.66
CA HIS A 446 -24.70 -21.34 4.72
C HIS A 446 -26.03 -21.78 5.36
N ALA A 447 -25.98 -22.42 6.53
CA ALA A 447 -27.17 -22.99 7.20
C ALA A 447 -28.35 -22.03 7.42
N GLN A 448 -28.10 -20.72 7.45
CA GLN A 448 -29.09 -19.65 7.60
C GLN A 448 -29.61 -19.11 6.25
N CYS A 449 -29.13 -19.57 5.11
CA CYS A 449 -29.51 -19.09 3.79
C CYS A 449 -30.77 -19.80 3.26
N GLN A 450 -31.76 -19.01 2.85
CA GLN A 450 -32.99 -19.51 2.22
C GLN A 450 -33.27 -18.86 0.86
N ALA A 451 -32.65 -17.73 0.58
CA ALA A 451 -32.74 -17.04 -0.70
C ALA A 451 -31.46 -16.26 -1.00
N PHE A 452 -31.25 -15.88 -2.25
CA PHE A 452 -30.20 -14.95 -2.64
C PHE A 452 -30.66 -14.03 -3.78
N VAL A 453 -30.08 -12.83 -3.84
CA VAL A 453 -30.43 -11.77 -4.79
C VAL A 453 -29.20 -11.43 -5.63
N VAL A 454 -29.25 -11.76 -6.92
CA VAL A 454 -28.21 -11.42 -7.89
C VAL A 454 -28.39 -9.96 -8.32
N THR A 455 -27.33 -9.17 -8.23
CA THR A 455 -27.32 -7.76 -8.63
C THR A 455 -26.77 -7.57 -10.05
N ASN A 456 -26.93 -6.36 -10.59
CA ASN A 456 -26.29 -5.92 -11.84
C ASN A 456 -24.82 -5.45 -11.66
N GLN A 457 -24.25 -5.54 -10.45
CA GLN A 457 -22.89 -5.07 -10.16
C GLN A 457 -21.87 -6.21 -10.30
N THR A 458 -20.71 -5.88 -10.86
CA THR A 458 -19.58 -6.79 -11.01
C THR A 458 -18.35 -6.34 -10.22
N THR A 459 -17.52 -7.31 -9.85
CA THR A 459 -16.17 -7.06 -9.33
C THR A 459 -15.18 -6.75 -10.45
N TRP A 460 -13.94 -6.40 -10.10
CA TRP A 460 -12.88 -6.12 -11.07
C TRP A 460 -12.50 -7.32 -11.95
N THR A 461 -12.77 -8.55 -11.53
CA THR A 461 -12.61 -9.74 -12.39
C THR A 461 -13.82 -10.00 -13.29
N GLY A 462 -14.94 -9.32 -13.06
CA GLY A 462 -16.21 -9.50 -13.79
C GLY A 462 -17.19 -10.47 -13.12
N ARG A 463 -16.99 -10.83 -11.85
CA ARG A 463 -17.89 -11.73 -11.09
C ARG A 463 -19.11 -10.96 -10.58
N GLN A 464 -20.27 -11.60 -10.55
CA GLN A 464 -21.52 -10.99 -10.09
C GLN A 464 -21.52 -10.82 -8.57
N LEU A 465 -21.98 -9.68 -8.07
CA LEU A 465 -22.24 -9.49 -6.65
C LEU A 465 -23.64 -9.98 -6.27
N VAL A 466 -23.71 -10.82 -5.23
CA VAL A 466 -24.93 -11.50 -4.76
C VAL A 466 -25.13 -11.29 -3.27
N PHE A 467 -26.32 -10.84 -2.88
CA PHE A 467 -26.74 -10.79 -1.48
C PHE A 467 -27.37 -12.12 -1.06
N PHE A 468 -26.96 -12.68 0.08
CA PHE A 468 -27.54 -13.89 0.63
C PHE A 468 -28.46 -13.57 1.81
N LYS A 469 -29.64 -14.20 1.85
CA LYS A 469 -30.77 -13.81 2.69
C LYS A 469 -31.26 -14.95 3.58
N THR A 470 -31.78 -14.61 4.76
CA THR A 470 -32.34 -15.56 5.74
C THR A 470 -33.71 -16.10 5.38
N GLY A 471 -34.38 -15.48 4.42
CA GLY A 471 -35.73 -15.77 3.99
C GLY A 471 -36.15 -14.82 2.87
N TRP A 472 -37.43 -14.84 2.53
CA TRP A 472 -38.00 -14.13 1.38
C TRP A 472 -39.43 -13.64 1.65
N SER A 473 -39.74 -13.30 2.91
CA SER A 473 -41.09 -12.90 3.33
C SER A 473 -41.57 -11.60 2.68
N HIS A 474 -40.65 -10.72 2.29
CA HIS A 474 -40.96 -9.40 1.75
C HIS A 474 -40.21 -9.10 0.43
N VAL A 475 -40.53 -9.87 -0.62
CA VAL A 475 -40.06 -9.60 -1.99
C VAL A 475 -40.72 -8.34 -2.54
N VAL A 476 -39.93 -7.44 -3.14
CA VAL A 476 -40.42 -6.23 -3.83
C VAL A 476 -39.88 -6.15 -5.26
N PRO A 477 -40.57 -5.47 -6.19
CA PRO A 477 -40.07 -5.26 -7.55
C PRO A 477 -38.77 -4.43 -7.57
N ASP A 478 -37.79 -4.90 -8.34
CA ASP A 478 -36.54 -4.20 -8.64
C ASP A 478 -35.98 -4.71 -9.99
N PRO A 479 -36.13 -3.94 -11.10
CA PRO A 479 -35.69 -4.37 -12.43
C PRO A 479 -34.17 -4.43 -12.61
N SER A 480 -33.38 -4.07 -11.57
CA SER A 480 -31.93 -4.21 -11.58
C SER A 480 -31.43 -5.52 -10.95
N LYS A 481 -32.34 -6.36 -10.42
CA LYS A 481 -31.99 -7.56 -9.64
C LYS A 481 -32.85 -8.77 -10.00
N THR A 482 -32.38 -9.95 -9.63
CA THR A 482 -33.15 -11.21 -9.73
C THR A 482 -33.00 -11.96 -8.41
N THR A 483 -34.12 -12.37 -7.83
CA THR A 483 -34.13 -13.16 -6.59
C THR A 483 -34.25 -14.64 -6.93
N TYR A 484 -33.55 -15.48 -6.18
CA TYR A 484 -33.67 -16.94 -6.21
C TYR A 484 -34.04 -17.41 -4.81
N VAL A 485 -35.18 -18.05 -4.67
CA VAL A 485 -35.68 -18.60 -3.39
C VAL A 485 -35.56 -20.11 -3.40
N ARG A 486 -35.10 -20.70 -2.29
CA ARG A 486 -35.02 -22.15 -2.14
C ARG A 486 -36.44 -22.71 -2.14
N ALA A 487 -36.72 -23.67 -3.01
CA ALA A 487 -37.98 -24.39 -2.99
C ALA A 487 -38.12 -25.14 -1.66
N SER A 488 -39.27 -25.00 -1.01
CA SER A 488 -39.64 -25.84 0.13
C SER A 488 -39.90 -27.26 -0.37
N GLY A 489 -39.14 -28.22 0.16
CA GLY A 489 -39.40 -29.66 -0.02
C GLY A 489 -40.56 -30.15 0.85
#